data_AF-A0A3F3IVA7-F1
#
_entry.id   AF-A0A3F3IVA7-F1
#
_cell.length_a   1.000
_cell.length_b   1.000
_cell.length_c   1.000
_cell.angle_alpha   90.00
_cell.angle_beta   90.00
_cell.angle_gamma   90.00
#
_symmetry.space_group_name_H-M   'P 1'
#
loop_
_entity.id
_entity.type
_entity.pdbx_description
1 polymer ?
#
loop_
_entity_poly.entity_id
_entity_poly.type
_entity_poly.pdbx_seq_one_letter_code
_entity_poly.pdbx_strand_id
1 'polypeptide(L)'
;MRYTIQENIGHGGFARVDKVYDTQTSNVVALKIYEPLSVVLAHVDDLSLKRRFVREVQYQSGVIHPNVVKILDAHLDNDPPCFTMPLAECTLGDELDADHTLGNNLNTALFNILSGLECLHNCGYVHRDLKPANVLKFNSPQGVYYAISDFGLISAINSESTNLTGTNATGGTALYAAPELMGDFRRATPAADIYSFGAILHDIFSGRANRVPYSEISLPGPIGDIISKCTKNLAIRRYSSIAALRDDLYRVLTTTPVTFSSRDQQRVIGLLSLGTELTDHQWDSVFFYLERAENNAEIDIVLASITIEHINTLKNNSPELFAALGDYFSDIMLAQSFDFDYCDVLASKAKIFFDFGGLGMKAKLILALLELGTSHNRWYVERTVSSMLTNMSPQLIERLLAEIRVTSFNFSGKIIHMEQSIGYNRQVLPQQLLGIV
;
A
#
# COMPACT_ATOMS: atom_id res chain seq x y z
N MET A 1 30.21 -16.25 19.58
CA MET A 1 28.73 -16.23 19.52
C MET A 1 28.32 -14.86 19.04
N ARG A 2 27.67 -14.75 17.88
CA ARG A 2 27.34 -13.46 17.28
C ARG A 2 26.14 -12.78 17.97
N TYR A 3 25.12 -13.56 18.31
CA TYR A 3 23.90 -13.06 18.94
C TYR A 3 23.87 -13.45 20.41
N THR A 4 23.62 -12.48 21.28
CA THR A 4 23.38 -12.70 22.71
C THR A 4 21.89 -12.51 22.99
N ILE A 5 21.20 -13.60 23.36
CA ILE A 5 19.77 -13.58 23.67
C ILE A 5 19.51 -12.74 24.91
N GLN A 6 18.55 -11.83 24.83
CA GLN A 6 18.12 -10.98 25.94
C GLN A 6 16.76 -11.43 26.48
N GLU A 7 15.79 -11.66 25.60
CA GLU A 7 14.40 -11.91 25.97
C GLU A 7 13.69 -12.70 24.85
N ASN A 8 12.79 -13.63 25.22
CA ASN A 8 11.87 -14.22 24.26
C ASN A 8 10.67 -13.28 24.09
N ILE A 9 10.42 -12.83 22.85
CA ILE A 9 9.38 -11.83 22.56
C ILE A 9 8.20 -12.40 21.76
N GLY A 10 8.28 -13.66 21.32
CA GLY A 10 7.18 -14.31 20.65
C GLY A 10 7.44 -15.77 20.30
N HIS A 11 6.35 -16.50 20.09
CA HIS A 11 6.34 -17.87 19.62
C HIS A 11 5.18 -18.05 18.64
N GLY A 12 5.50 -18.25 17.37
CA GLY A 12 4.53 -18.55 16.32
C GLY A 12 4.34 -20.05 16.11
N GLY A 13 3.58 -20.42 15.08
CA GLY A 13 3.27 -21.83 14.80
C GLY A 13 4.50 -22.71 14.54
N PHE A 14 5.53 -22.18 13.87
CA PHE A 14 6.77 -22.93 13.60
C PHE A 14 8.08 -22.19 13.86
N ALA A 15 8.02 -21.06 14.57
CA ALA A 15 9.20 -20.24 14.83
C ALA A 15 9.13 -19.51 16.16
N ARG A 16 10.27 -19.39 16.82
CA ARG A 16 10.49 -18.55 18.00
C ARG A 16 11.08 -17.21 17.58
N VAL A 17 10.68 -16.13 18.24
CA VAL A 17 11.29 -14.80 18.06
C VAL A 17 11.91 -14.35 19.37
N ASP A 18 13.22 -14.08 19.35
CA ASP A 18 13.99 -13.60 20.48
C ASP A 18 14.52 -12.19 20.21
N LYS A 19 14.50 -11.32 21.22
CA LYS A 19 15.26 -10.08 21.23
C LYS A 19 16.72 -10.42 21.53
N VAL A 20 17.62 -10.00 20.65
CA VAL A 20 19.04 -10.32 20.76
C VAL A 20 19.91 -9.08 20.56
N TYR A 21 21.07 -9.07 21.18
CA TYR A 21 22.14 -8.13 20.89
C TYR A 21 23.07 -8.73 19.82
N ASP A 22 23.15 -8.14 18.64
CA ASP A 22 24.12 -8.52 17.60
C ASP A 22 25.46 -7.85 17.90
N THR A 23 26.43 -8.67 18.32
CA THR A 23 27.78 -8.24 18.69
C THR A 23 28.61 -7.72 17.51
N GLN A 24 28.22 -8.00 16.26
CA GLN A 24 28.91 -7.46 15.08
C GLN A 24 28.43 -6.06 14.73
N THR A 25 27.13 -5.80 14.78
CA THR A 25 26.55 -4.50 14.43
C THR A 25 26.37 -3.59 15.65
N SER A 26 26.59 -4.10 16.86
CA SER A 26 26.34 -3.42 18.14
C SER A 26 24.89 -2.92 18.29
N ASN A 27 23.94 -3.61 17.67
CA ASN A 27 22.52 -3.23 17.65
C ASN A 27 21.65 -4.30 18.30
N VAL A 28 20.52 -3.88 18.85
CA VAL A 28 19.46 -4.80 19.31
C VAL A 28 18.53 -5.10 18.14
N VAL A 29 18.29 -6.39 17.88
CA VAL A 29 17.49 -6.88 16.76
C VAL A 29 16.55 -8.00 17.21
N ALA A 30 15.53 -8.30 16.41
CA ALA A 30 14.73 -9.51 16.57
C ALA A 30 15.37 -10.65 15.77
N LEU A 31 15.54 -11.82 16.39
CA LEU A 31 16.03 -13.06 15.78
C LEU A 31 14.88 -14.06 15.71
N LYS A 32 14.41 -14.38 14.51
CA LYS A 32 13.42 -15.43 14.26
C LYS A 32 14.16 -16.74 13.98
N ILE A 33 13.86 -17.77 14.76
CA ILE A 33 14.51 -19.09 14.72
C ILE A 33 13.45 -20.13 14.39
N TYR A 34 13.75 -21.02 13.45
CA TYR A 34 12.88 -22.17 13.19
C TYR A 34 12.81 -23.07 14.43
N GLU A 35 11.62 -23.19 15.00
CA GLU A 35 11.38 -23.98 16.20
C GLU A 35 9.91 -24.39 16.22
N PRO A 36 9.57 -25.49 15.52
CA PRO A 36 8.19 -25.93 15.41
C PRO A 36 7.64 -26.49 16.70
N LEU A 37 6.46 -26.01 17.10
CA LEU A 37 5.74 -26.55 18.23
C LEU A 37 5.36 -28.02 17.95
N SER A 38 5.44 -28.87 18.98
CA SER A 38 5.14 -30.31 18.87
C SER A 38 3.74 -30.59 18.31
N VAL A 39 2.77 -29.73 18.60
CA VAL A 39 1.39 -29.84 18.08
C VAL A 39 1.30 -29.64 16.57
N VAL A 40 2.19 -28.83 15.98
CA VAL A 40 2.26 -28.60 14.53
C VAL A 40 2.96 -29.75 13.83
N LEU A 41 4.05 -30.26 14.40
CA LEU A 41 4.76 -31.45 13.91
C LEU A 41 3.88 -32.71 13.88
N ALA A 42 2.85 -32.78 14.72
CA ALA A 42 1.89 -33.88 14.71
C ALA A 42 1.01 -33.92 13.44
N HIS A 43 0.89 -32.81 12.72
CA HIS A 43 -0.02 -32.67 11.56
C HIS A 43 0.72 -32.37 10.25
N VAL A 44 1.96 -31.89 10.32
CA VAL A 44 2.74 -31.42 9.17
C VAL A 44 4.18 -31.91 9.28
N ASP A 45 4.71 -32.41 8.17
CA ASP A 45 6.11 -32.87 8.08
C ASP A 45 7.11 -31.72 8.31
N ASP A 46 8.15 -32.00 9.12
CA ASP A 46 9.17 -31.03 9.55
C ASP A 46 9.95 -30.43 8.37
N LEU A 47 10.31 -31.26 7.36
CA LEU A 47 11.01 -30.76 6.17
C LEU A 47 10.13 -29.79 5.38
N SER A 48 8.83 -30.02 5.35
CA SER A 48 7.89 -29.11 4.69
C SER A 48 7.78 -27.76 5.41
N LEU A 49 7.83 -27.73 6.75
CA LEU A 49 7.81 -26.50 7.55
C LEU A 49 9.14 -25.74 7.41
N LYS A 50 10.28 -26.44 7.47
CA LYS A 50 11.60 -25.85 7.25
C LYS A 50 11.72 -25.23 5.86
N ARG A 51 11.16 -25.88 4.81
CA ARG A 51 11.06 -25.28 3.46
C ARG A 51 10.21 -24.01 3.42
N ARG A 52 9.14 -23.91 4.22
CA ARG A 52 8.34 -22.69 4.32
C ARG A 52 9.12 -21.56 4.97
N PHE A 53 9.83 -21.84 6.06
CA PHE A 53 10.70 -20.88 6.72
C PHE A 53 11.77 -20.33 5.75
N VAL A 54 12.41 -21.20 4.97
CA VAL A 54 13.39 -20.77 3.95
C VAL A 54 12.74 -19.92 2.86
N ARG A 55 11.55 -20.31 2.38
CA ARG A 55 10.80 -19.52 1.37
C ARG A 55 10.37 -18.16 1.90
N GLU A 56 9.95 -18.07 3.16
CA GLU A 56 9.60 -16.81 3.83
C GLU A 56 10.73 -15.80 3.68
N VAL A 57 11.94 -16.21 4.07
CA VAL A 57 13.13 -15.37 3.97
C VAL A 57 13.44 -14.99 2.53
N GLN A 58 13.37 -15.94 1.59
CA GLN A 58 13.61 -15.67 0.17
C GLN A 58 12.64 -14.63 -0.41
N TYR A 59 11.34 -14.77 -0.13
CA TYR A 59 10.34 -13.81 -0.60
C TYR A 59 10.53 -12.44 0.04
N GLN A 60 10.72 -12.41 1.36
CA GLN A 60 10.87 -11.16 2.10
C GLN A 60 12.16 -10.41 1.73
N SER A 61 13.28 -11.12 1.55
CA SER A 61 14.54 -10.52 1.09
C SER A 61 14.47 -9.94 -0.32
N GLY A 62 13.55 -10.43 -1.17
CA GLY A 62 13.33 -9.91 -2.51
C GLY A 62 12.50 -8.62 -2.57
N VAL A 63 11.92 -8.18 -1.45
CA VAL A 63 11.05 -7.01 -1.38
C VAL A 63 11.70 -5.93 -0.53
N ILE A 64 11.97 -4.77 -1.14
CA ILE A 64 12.55 -3.61 -0.45
C ILE A 64 11.49 -2.54 -0.35
N HIS A 65 10.84 -2.40 0.80
CA HIS A 65 9.82 -1.37 1.05
C HIS A 65 9.75 -1.03 2.54
N PRO A 66 9.55 0.25 2.95
CA PRO A 66 9.49 0.63 4.36
C PRO A 66 8.34 -0.04 5.13
N ASN A 67 7.22 -0.28 4.45
CA ASN A 67 6.06 -0.96 5.03
C ASN A 67 6.08 -2.49 4.83
N VAL A 68 7.24 -3.05 4.53
CA VAL A 68 7.53 -4.49 4.55
C VAL A 68 8.76 -4.69 5.43
N VAL A 69 8.68 -5.56 6.42
CA VAL A 69 9.79 -5.76 7.35
C VAL A 69 11.03 -6.23 6.59
N LYS A 70 12.16 -5.57 6.82
CA LYS A 70 13.43 -5.92 6.16
C LYS A 70 14.12 -7.09 6.86
N ILE A 71 14.68 -8.00 6.07
CA ILE A 71 15.68 -8.98 6.54
C ILE A 71 17.03 -8.28 6.67
N LEU A 72 17.62 -8.29 7.88
CA LEU A 72 18.94 -7.73 8.13
C LEU A 72 20.04 -8.74 7.82
N ASP A 73 19.85 -9.98 8.22
CA ASP A 73 20.77 -11.09 7.99
C ASP A 73 20.03 -12.44 8.06
N ALA A 74 20.53 -13.47 7.38
CA ALA A 74 19.90 -14.79 7.34
C ALA A 74 20.93 -15.92 7.31
N HIS A 75 20.69 -16.94 8.14
CA HIS A 75 21.50 -18.15 8.24
C HIS A 75 20.61 -19.38 7.98
N LEU A 76 20.34 -19.62 6.70
CA LEU A 76 19.38 -20.65 6.27
C LEU A 76 19.96 -22.08 6.26
N ASP A 77 21.29 -22.20 6.28
CA ASP A 77 22.01 -23.48 6.34
C ASP A 77 22.29 -23.94 7.78
N ASN A 78 22.01 -23.10 8.78
CA ASN A 78 22.11 -23.48 10.19
C ASN A 78 21.03 -24.52 10.57
N ASP A 79 21.27 -25.23 11.67
CA ASP A 79 20.27 -26.10 12.29
C ASP A 79 20.08 -25.73 13.77
N PRO A 80 18.98 -25.04 14.14
CA PRO A 80 17.89 -24.58 13.25
C PRO A 80 18.25 -23.34 12.39
N PRO A 81 17.61 -23.16 11.21
CA PRO A 81 17.78 -21.96 10.40
C PRO A 81 17.17 -20.73 11.11
N CYS A 82 17.76 -19.57 10.86
CA CYS A 82 17.33 -18.32 11.50
C CYS A 82 17.57 -17.09 10.62
N PHE A 83 16.91 -15.99 10.95
CA PHE A 83 17.18 -14.69 10.35
C PHE A 83 16.90 -13.56 11.34
N THR A 84 17.50 -12.40 11.11
CA THR A 84 17.31 -11.19 11.92
C THR A 84 16.53 -10.11 11.17
N MET A 85 15.77 -9.33 11.93
CA MET A 85 15.00 -8.19 11.46
C MET A 85 15.05 -7.05 12.49
N PRO A 86 14.69 -5.80 12.12
CA PRO A 86 14.57 -4.72 13.08
C PRO A 86 13.63 -5.11 14.23
N LEU A 87 13.98 -4.71 15.46
CA LEU A 87 13.12 -4.95 16.61
C LEU A 87 11.93 -3.98 16.55
N ALA A 88 10.71 -4.53 16.51
CA ALA A 88 9.47 -3.76 16.58
C ALA A 88 9.16 -3.32 18.02
N GLU A 89 8.38 -2.26 18.17
CA GLU A 89 7.83 -1.84 19.47
C GLU A 89 6.76 -2.83 19.95
N CYS A 90 5.81 -3.15 19.07
CA CYS A 90 4.75 -4.12 19.31
C CYS A 90 4.10 -4.56 17.97
N THR A 91 3.19 -5.52 18.02
CA THR A 91 2.30 -5.82 16.88
C THR A 91 1.10 -4.87 16.88
N LEU A 92 0.44 -4.71 15.72
CA LEU A 92 -0.85 -4.03 15.64
C LEU A 92 -1.91 -4.77 16.47
N GLY A 93 -1.76 -6.09 16.64
CA GLY A 93 -2.57 -6.87 17.56
C GLY A 93 -2.51 -6.32 18.99
N ASP A 94 -1.30 -6.17 19.53
CA ASP A 94 -1.08 -5.64 20.88
C ASP A 94 -1.59 -4.20 21.02
N GLU A 95 -1.37 -3.38 20.00
CA GLU A 95 -1.83 -1.98 20.01
C GLU A 95 -3.36 -1.88 20.01
N LEU A 96 -4.05 -2.70 19.20
CA LEU A 96 -5.51 -2.77 19.18
C LEU A 96 -6.10 -3.35 20.49
N ASP A 97 -5.36 -4.23 21.17
CA ASP A 97 -5.76 -4.74 22.49
C ASP A 97 -5.63 -3.67 23.58
N ALA A 98 -4.66 -2.76 23.45
CA ALA A 98 -4.51 -1.60 24.34
C ALA A 98 -5.51 -0.48 24.02
N ASP A 99 -5.68 -0.15 22.74
CA ASP A 99 -6.61 0.87 22.24
C ASP A 99 -7.04 0.53 20.80
N HIS A 100 -8.24 -0.02 20.66
CA HIS A 100 -8.81 -0.36 19.36
C HIS A 100 -8.95 0.83 18.39
N THR A 101 -8.96 2.08 18.89
CA THR A 101 -9.10 3.27 18.03
C THR A 101 -7.78 3.68 17.36
N LEU A 102 -6.65 3.14 17.83
CA LEU A 102 -5.28 3.50 17.42
C LEU A 102 -4.93 4.98 17.63
N GLY A 103 -5.79 5.77 18.26
CA GLY A 103 -5.63 7.21 18.46
C GLY A 103 -5.08 7.94 17.24
N ASN A 104 -3.97 8.65 17.41
CA ASN A 104 -3.32 9.43 16.35
C ASN A 104 -2.60 8.56 15.29
N ASN A 105 -2.46 7.25 15.53
CA ASN A 105 -1.77 6.36 14.60
C ASN A 105 -2.72 5.73 13.56
N LEU A 106 -4.03 5.96 13.66
CA LEU A 106 -5.04 5.33 12.80
C LEU A 106 -4.71 5.46 11.30
N ASN A 107 -4.57 6.68 10.80
CA ASN A 107 -4.27 6.91 9.38
C ASN A 107 -2.93 6.29 8.99
N THR A 108 -1.89 6.51 9.80
CA THR A 108 -0.55 5.97 9.57
C THR A 108 -0.59 4.45 9.43
N ALA A 109 -1.26 3.74 10.35
CA ALA A 109 -1.39 2.29 10.31
C ALA A 109 -2.12 1.83 9.04
N LEU A 110 -3.29 2.38 8.75
CA LEU A 110 -4.11 1.97 7.61
C LEU A 110 -3.38 2.19 6.27
N PHE A 111 -2.84 3.39 6.05
CA PHE A 111 -2.17 3.71 4.78
C PHE A 111 -0.82 3.00 4.63
N ASN A 112 -0.08 2.76 5.73
CA ASN A 112 1.15 1.97 5.68
C ASN A 112 0.87 0.50 5.32
N ILE A 113 -0.18 -0.11 5.86
CA ILE A 113 -0.57 -1.48 5.49
C ILE A 113 -0.94 -1.53 4.01
N LEU A 114 -1.75 -0.60 3.51
CA LEU A 114 -2.09 -0.54 2.08
C LEU A 114 -0.84 -0.37 1.22
N SER A 115 0.07 0.54 1.57
CA SER A 115 1.33 0.72 0.83
C SER A 115 2.22 -0.54 0.84
N GLY A 116 2.27 -1.26 1.96
CA GLY A 116 2.95 -2.56 2.05
C GLY A 116 2.32 -3.62 1.13
N LEU A 117 1.00 -3.76 1.17
CA LEU A 117 0.26 -4.71 0.33
C LEU A 117 0.42 -4.41 -1.16
N GLU A 118 0.31 -3.15 -1.56
CA GLU A 118 0.49 -2.76 -2.95
C GLU A 118 1.90 -3.07 -3.45
N CYS A 119 2.92 -2.84 -2.62
CA CYS A 119 4.29 -3.24 -2.96
C CYS A 119 4.39 -4.75 -3.19
N LEU A 120 3.79 -5.57 -2.31
CA LEU A 120 3.79 -7.03 -2.49
C LEU A 120 3.09 -7.43 -3.79
N HIS A 121 1.93 -6.87 -4.07
CA HIS A 121 1.15 -7.16 -5.27
C HIS A 121 1.90 -6.76 -6.55
N ASN A 122 2.57 -5.61 -6.55
CA ASN A 122 3.41 -5.15 -7.67
C ASN A 122 4.65 -6.03 -7.88
N CYS A 123 5.18 -6.62 -6.81
CA CYS A 123 6.23 -7.65 -6.90
C CYS A 123 5.69 -9.03 -7.33
N GLY A 124 4.39 -9.15 -7.61
CA GLY A 124 3.76 -10.41 -8.02
C GLY A 124 3.51 -11.37 -6.86
N TYR A 125 3.45 -10.89 -5.62
CA TYR A 125 3.23 -11.67 -4.41
C TYR A 125 1.85 -11.37 -3.79
N VAL A 126 1.25 -12.35 -3.13
CA VAL A 126 0.04 -12.19 -2.31
C VAL A 126 0.36 -12.64 -0.88
N HIS A 127 -0.04 -11.86 0.12
CA HIS A 127 0.32 -12.12 1.53
C HIS A 127 -0.40 -13.36 2.10
N ARG A 128 -1.72 -13.46 1.89
CA ARG A 128 -2.62 -14.56 2.27
C ARG A 128 -2.86 -14.79 3.77
N ASP A 129 -2.03 -14.23 4.64
CA ASP A 129 -2.19 -14.30 6.10
C ASP A 129 -2.06 -12.92 6.76
N LEU A 130 -2.66 -11.91 6.16
CA LEU A 130 -2.65 -10.57 6.76
C LEU A 130 -3.58 -10.55 7.97
N LYS A 131 -3.05 -10.17 9.12
CA LYS A 131 -3.77 -10.01 10.39
C LYS A 131 -3.02 -9.03 11.30
N PRO A 132 -3.64 -8.49 12.37
CA PRO A 132 -2.97 -7.54 13.25
C PRO A 132 -1.65 -8.05 13.84
N ALA A 133 -1.56 -9.33 14.18
CA ALA A 133 -0.32 -9.93 14.69
C ALA A 133 0.85 -9.90 13.68
N ASN A 134 0.55 -9.78 12.38
CA ASN A 134 1.52 -9.77 11.29
C ASN A 134 1.84 -8.36 10.79
N VAL A 135 1.32 -7.31 11.43
CA VAL A 135 1.68 -5.91 11.17
C VAL A 135 2.44 -5.40 12.38
N LEU A 136 3.67 -4.93 12.17
CA LEU A 136 4.56 -4.49 13.24
C LEU A 136 4.67 -2.96 13.27
N LYS A 137 4.64 -2.39 14.48
CA LYS A 137 4.85 -0.96 14.73
C LYS A 137 6.31 -0.68 15.03
N PHE A 138 6.84 0.37 14.43
CA PHE A 138 8.21 0.84 14.64
C PHE A 138 8.21 2.35 14.93
N ASN A 139 9.18 2.78 15.75
CA ASN A 139 9.50 4.18 15.96
C ASN A 139 10.78 4.54 15.23
N SER A 140 10.74 5.63 14.48
CA SER A 140 11.90 6.24 13.83
C SER A 140 12.03 7.70 14.26
N PRO A 141 13.19 8.34 14.03
CA PRO A 141 13.33 9.79 14.18
C PRO A 141 12.31 10.59 13.35
N GLN A 142 11.78 10.02 12.27
CA GLN A 142 10.78 10.61 11.39
C GLN A 142 9.34 10.38 11.87
N GLY A 143 9.13 9.53 12.89
CA GLY A 143 7.83 9.19 13.44
C GLY A 143 7.55 7.68 13.47
N VAL A 144 6.32 7.35 13.84
CA VAL A 144 5.78 5.99 13.86
C VAL A 144 5.56 5.50 12.42
N TYR A 145 5.88 4.25 12.14
CA TYR A 145 5.47 3.58 10.90
C TYR A 145 5.11 2.12 11.15
N TYR A 146 4.34 1.54 10.23
CA TYR A 146 3.90 0.15 10.30
C TYR A 146 4.45 -0.64 9.11
N ALA A 147 4.83 -1.89 9.35
CA ALA A 147 5.32 -2.76 8.29
C ALA A 147 4.75 -4.18 8.40
N ILE A 148 4.43 -4.76 7.25
CA ILE A 148 3.93 -6.12 7.13
C ILE A 148 5.07 -7.12 7.35
N SER A 149 4.79 -8.18 8.10
CA SER A 149 5.71 -9.24 8.50
C SER A 149 5.05 -10.62 8.30
N ASP A 150 5.82 -11.68 8.55
CA ASP A 150 5.39 -13.09 8.52
C ASP A 150 4.92 -13.58 7.14
N PHE A 151 5.91 -13.85 6.29
CA PHE A 151 5.72 -14.17 4.87
C PHE A 151 5.48 -15.68 4.63
N GLY A 152 5.19 -16.43 5.69
CA GLY A 152 5.14 -17.91 5.67
C GLY A 152 4.09 -18.51 4.75
N LEU A 153 3.10 -17.71 4.33
CA LEU A 153 2.05 -18.08 3.39
C LEU A 153 2.10 -17.31 2.05
N ILE A 154 3.15 -16.51 1.81
CA ILE A 154 3.32 -15.80 0.54
C ILE A 154 3.51 -16.78 -0.62
N SER A 155 2.91 -16.42 -1.74
CA SER A 155 3.06 -17.12 -3.00
C SER A 155 3.14 -16.13 -4.16
N ALA A 156 3.90 -16.49 -5.18
CA ALA A 156 3.84 -15.81 -6.47
C ALA A 156 2.45 -15.98 -7.10
N ILE A 157 1.99 -14.95 -7.80
CA ILE A 157 0.76 -15.00 -8.61
C ILE A 157 0.96 -16.06 -9.71
N ASN A 158 -0.01 -16.97 -9.86
CA ASN A 158 0.01 -18.12 -10.79
C ASN A 158 0.97 -19.26 -10.45
N SER A 159 1.54 -19.35 -9.23
CA SER A 159 2.29 -20.54 -8.84
C SER A 159 1.39 -21.64 -8.24
N GLU A 160 1.67 -22.90 -8.60
CA GLU A 160 1.02 -24.09 -8.03
C GLU A 160 1.49 -24.32 -6.58
N SER A 161 1.06 -23.49 -5.64
CA SER A 161 1.31 -23.73 -4.21
C SER A 161 0.37 -24.80 -3.66
N THR A 162 0.94 -25.73 -2.90
CA THR A 162 0.27 -26.89 -2.29
C THR A 162 -0.71 -26.49 -1.18
N ASN A 163 -1.85 -27.18 -1.09
CA ASN A 163 -2.86 -27.02 -0.04
C ASN A 163 -2.21 -27.01 1.36
N LEU A 164 -2.50 -25.95 2.11
CA LEU A 164 -1.90 -25.61 3.39
C LEU A 164 -2.95 -25.70 4.50
N THR A 165 -3.53 -26.88 4.70
CA THR A 165 -4.61 -27.11 5.68
C THR A 165 -4.14 -27.16 7.14
N GLY A 166 -2.83 -27.11 7.41
CA GLY A 166 -2.28 -27.34 8.76
C GLY A 166 -2.03 -26.11 9.64
N THR A 167 -1.80 -24.92 9.05
CA THR A 167 -1.42 -23.70 9.81
C THR A 167 -2.61 -22.86 10.28
N ASN A 168 -3.80 -23.06 9.70
CA ASN A 168 -5.00 -22.29 10.06
C ASN A 168 -5.64 -22.74 11.40
N ALA A 169 -5.11 -23.78 12.03
CA ALA A 169 -5.66 -24.35 13.27
C ALA A 169 -5.23 -23.59 14.55
N THR A 170 -4.22 -22.73 14.47
CA THR A 170 -3.70 -21.98 15.62
C THR A 170 -3.92 -20.46 15.46
N GLY A 171 -4.70 -19.87 16.38
CA GLY A 171 -4.64 -18.44 16.68
C GLY A 171 -5.46 -17.48 15.83
N GLY A 172 -6.78 -17.69 15.67
CA GLY A 172 -7.69 -16.65 15.17
C GLY A 172 -7.54 -16.26 13.68
N THR A 173 -6.56 -16.83 12.96
CA THR A 173 -6.31 -16.61 11.52
C THR A 173 -7.57 -16.74 10.64
N ALA A 174 -8.47 -17.68 10.98
CA ALA A 174 -9.74 -17.86 10.29
C ALA A 174 -10.63 -16.59 10.25
N LEU A 175 -10.50 -15.69 11.22
CA LEU A 175 -11.25 -14.44 11.28
C LEU A 175 -10.80 -13.42 10.23
N TYR A 176 -9.60 -13.57 9.67
CA TYR A 176 -9.03 -12.65 8.68
C TYR A 176 -8.90 -13.28 7.28
N ALA A 177 -8.98 -14.60 7.20
CA ALA A 177 -8.85 -15.33 5.95
C ALA A 177 -10.08 -15.15 5.04
N ALA A 178 -9.82 -14.90 3.76
CA ALA A 178 -10.87 -14.77 2.74
C ALA A 178 -11.58 -16.12 2.47
N PRO A 179 -12.89 -16.15 2.14
CA PRO A 179 -13.66 -17.38 1.93
C PRO A 179 -13.05 -18.34 0.91
N GLU A 180 -12.47 -17.82 -0.17
CA GLU A 180 -11.83 -18.63 -1.22
C GLU A 180 -10.62 -19.44 -0.70
N LEU A 181 -9.99 -19.01 0.39
CA LEU A 181 -8.86 -19.73 1.02
C LEU A 181 -9.32 -21.00 1.75
N MET A 182 -10.62 -21.18 2.03
CA MET A 182 -11.13 -22.43 2.61
C MET A 182 -11.16 -23.58 1.60
N GLY A 183 -11.47 -23.26 0.34
CA GLY A 183 -11.72 -24.27 -0.70
C GLY A 183 -10.48 -24.59 -1.53
N ASP A 184 -9.86 -23.57 -2.10
CA ASP A 184 -8.72 -23.74 -3.02
C ASP A 184 -7.70 -22.62 -2.82
N PHE A 185 -6.69 -22.90 -2.00
CA PHE A 185 -5.57 -22.00 -1.70
C PHE A 185 -4.83 -21.54 -2.97
N ARG A 186 -4.96 -22.27 -4.09
CA ARG A 186 -4.30 -21.97 -5.38
C ARG A 186 -4.94 -20.80 -6.13
N ARG A 187 -6.16 -20.40 -5.76
CA ARG A 187 -6.90 -19.29 -6.39
C ARG A 187 -6.76 -17.96 -5.66
N ALA A 188 -5.90 -17.88 -4.65
CA ALA A 188 -5.70 -16.66 -3.89
C ALA A 188 -5.11 -15.55 -4.78
N THR A 189 -5.91 -14.52 -5.01
CA THR A 189 -5.56 -13.31 -5.75
C THR A 189 -5.27 -12.17 -4.77
N PRO A 190 -4.73 -11.02 -5.22
CA PRO A 190 -4.70 -9.78 -4.45
C PRO A 190 -5.97 -9.44 -3.66
N ALA A 191 -7.14 -9.88 -4.15
CA ALA A 191 -8.42 -9.69 -3.49
C ALA A 191 -8.54 -10.39 -2.12
N ALA A 192 -7.73 -11.43 -1.85
CA ALA A 192 -7.70 -12.09 -0.54
C ALA A 192 -7.10 -11.16 0.54
N ASP A 193 -6.02 -10.44 0.21
CA ASP A 193 -5.42 -9.48 1.13
C ASP A 193 -6.33 -8.27 1.39
N ILE A 194 -7.11 -7.86 0.37
CA ILE A 194 -8.16 -6.84 0.50
C ILE A 194 -9.24 -7.27 1.50
N TYR A 195 -9.66 -8.53 1.48
CA TYR A 195 -10.59 -9.07 2.48
C TYR A 195 -9.97 -9.01 3.88
N SER A 196 -8.73 -9.47 4.03
CA SER A 196 -8.03 -9.46 5.31
C SER A 196 -7.88 -8.04 5.87
N PHE A 197 -7.57 -7.06 5.03
CA PHE A 197 -7.58 -5.65 5.42
C PHE A 197 -8.97 -5.17 5.85
N GLY A 198 -10.03 -5.58 5.15
CA GLY A 198 -11.42 -5.31 5.56
C GLY A 198 -11.76 -5.87 6.95
N ALA A 199 -11.23 -7.04 7.30
CA ALA A 199 -11.37 -7.60 8.65
C ALA A 199 -10.58 -6.80 9.71
N ILE A 200 -9.41 -6.23 9.37
CA ILE A 200 -8.67 -5.32 10.25
C ILE A 200 -9.44 -4.01 10.46
N LEU A 201 -10.02 -3.44 9.40
CA LEU A 201 -10.89 -2.27 9.52
C LEU A 201 -12.07 -2.55 10.46
N HIS A 202 -12.71 -3.72 10.32
CA HIS A 202 -13.76 -4.12 11.25
C HIS A 202 -13.28 -4.12 12.70
N ASP A 203 -12.09 -4.65 13.01
CA ASP A 203 -11.57 -4.67 14.38
C ASP A 203 -11.39 -3.26 14.95
N ILE A 204 -10.84 -2.35 14.15
CA ILE A 204 -10.64 -0.95 14.53
C ILE A 204 -11.98 -0.24 14.78
N PHE A 205 -12.94 -0.36 13.87
CA PHE A 205 -14.17 0.44 13.88
C PHE A 205 -15.33 -0.19 14.67
N SER A 206 -15.24 -1.47 15.05
CA SER A 206 -16.24 -2.14 15.89
C SER A 206 -15.76 -2.48 17.30
N GLY A 207 -14.48 -2.26 17.60
CA GLY A 207 -13.86 -2.70 18.85
C GLY A 207 -13.77 -4.23 18.95
N ARG A 208 -13.33 -4.89 17.87
CA ARG A 208 -13.22 -6.36 17.76
C ARG A 208 -14.53 -7.10 18.10
N ALA A 209 -15.66 -6.58 17.65
CA ALA A 209 -16.94 -7.28 17.81
C ALA A 209 -16.86 -8.70 17.21
N ASN A 210 -17.68 -9.62 17.73
CA ASN A 210 -17.72 -10.98 17.18
C ASN A 210 -18.16 -10.93 15.71
N ARG A 211 -17.34 -11.51 14.83
CA ARG A 211 -17.67 -11.75 13.42
C ARG A 211 -17.67 -13.24 13.12
N VAL A 212 -18.46 -13.62 12.13
CA VAL A 212 -18.41 -14.97 11.58
C VAL A 212 -17.19 -15.06 10.64
N PRO A 213 -16.32 -16.07 10.77
CA PRO A 213 -15.25 -16.33 9.81
C PRO A 213 -15.79 -16.51 8.39
N TYR A 214 -15.01 -16.10 7.38
CA TYR A 214 -15.31 -16.36 5.95
C TYR A 214 -16.68 -15.84 5.48
N SER A 215 -17.13 -14.73 6.03
CA SER A 215 -18.38 -14.09 5.64
C SER A 215 -18.18 -12.61 5.37
N GLU A 216 -19.00 -12.08 4.48
CA GLU A 216 -19.16 -10.63 4.33
C GLU A 216 -19.49 -9.96 5.68
N ILE A 217 -18.74 -8.91 5.99
CA ILE A 217 -18.87 -8.12 7.21
C ILE A 217 -19.65 -6.85 6.87
N SER A 218 -20.63 -6.50 7.72
CA SER A 218 -21.44 -5.29 7.55
C SER A 218 -21.43 -4.48 8.83
N LEU A 219 -21.11 -3.19 8.71
CA LEU A 219 -21.27 -2.19 9.76
C LEU A 219 -22.10 -1.01 9.21
N PRO A 220 -22.74 -0.20 10.06
CA PRO A 220 -23.43 1.01 9.59
C PRO A 220 -22.43 2.11 9.19
N GLY A 221 -22.89 3.00 8.31
CA GLY A 221 -22.17 4.22 7.93
C GLY A 221 -21.10 4.01 6.85
N PRO A 222 -20.43 5.10 6.42
CA PRO A 222 -19.55 5.08 5.25
C PRO A 222 -18.39 4.10 5.36
N ILE A 223 -17.80 3.93 6.55
CA ILE A 223 -16.73 2.94 6.77
C ILE A 223 -17.25 1.50 6.66
N GLY A 224 -18.51 1.27 7.03
CA GLY A 224 -19.18 0.00 6.88
C GLY A 224 -19.36 -0.42 5.43
N ASP A 225 -19.60 0.55 4.53
CA ASP A 225 -19.65 0.30 3.08
C ASP A 225 -18.30 -0.16 2.54
N ILE A 226 -17.20 0.44 3.00
CA ILE A 226 -15.82 0.02 2.66
C ILE A 226 -15.57 -1.41 3.16
N ILE A 227 -15.89 -1.69 4.42
CA ILE A 227 -15.72 -3.02 5.03
C ILE A 227 -16.54 -4.07 4.26
N SER A 228 -17.80 -3.78 3.92
CA SER A 228 -18.65 -4.67 3.12
C SER A 228 -18.07 -4.90 1.72
N LYS A 229 -17.58 -3.86 1.03
CA LYS A 229 -16.94 -4.01 -0.28
C LYS A 229 -15.66 -4.82 -0.19
N CYS A 230 -14.81 -4.61 0.80
CA CYS A 230 -13.61 -5.42 1.04
C CYS A 230 -13.93 -6.89 1.32
N THR A 231 -15.03 -7.17 2.02
CA THR A 231 -15.33 -8.51 2.55
C THR A 231 -16.36 -9.28 1.74
N LYS A 232 -16.74 -8.80 0.53
CA LYS A 232 -17.64 -9.55 -0.36
C LYS A 232 -17.19 -11.00 -0.54
N ASN A 233 -18.13 -11.93 -0.48
CA ASN A 233 -17.85 -13.36 -0.66
C ASN A 233 -17.21 -13.67 -2.01
N LEU A 234 -17.68 -13.01 -3.08
CA LEU A 234 -17.08 -13.11 -4.41
C LEU A 234 -15.92 -12.12 -4.53
N ALA A 235 -14.70 -12.63 -4.72
CA ALA A 235 -13.48 -11.82 -4.85
C ALA A 235 -13.60 -10.73 -5.93
N ILE A 236 -14.25 -11.02 -7.07
CA ILE A 236 -14.46 -10.04 -8.16
C ILE A 236 -15.36 -8.86 -7.78
N ARG A 237 -16.14 -8.97 -6.70
CA ARG A 237 -16.98 -7.88 -6.19
C ARG A 237 -16.28 -7.02 -5.14
N ARG A 238 -15.04 -7.35 -4.78
CA ARG A 238 -14.19 -6.52 -3.92
C ARG A 238 -13.52 -5.43 -4.75
N TYR A 239 -12.75 -4.57 -4.09
CA TYR A 239 -11.88 -3.62 -4.78
C TYR A 239 -10.95 -4.34 -5.76
N SER A 240 -10.82 -3.76 -6.96
CA SER A 240 -9.98 -4.31 -8.04
C SER A 240 -8.49 -4.15 -7.77
N SER A 241 -8.10 -3.22 -6.89
CA SER A 241 -6.71 -2.96 -6.49
C SER A 241 -6.63 -2.29 -5.13
N ILE A 242 -5.43 -2.31 -4.54
CA ILE A 242 -5.13 -1.56 -3.31
C ILE A 242 -5.28 -0.05 -3.53
N ALA A 243 -4.88 0.47 -4.69
CA ALA A 243 -5.08 1.86 -5.06
C ALA A 243 -6.55 2.29 -5.00
N ALA A 244 -7.48 1.48 -5.55
CA ALA A 244 -8.91 1.79 -5.52
C ALA A 244 -9.49 1.78 -4.10
N LEU A 245 -9.04 0.84 -3.26
CA LEU A 245 -9.38 0.80 -1.84
C LEU A 245 -8.83 2.02 -1.09
N ARG A 246 -7.58 2.39 -1.33
CA ARG A 246 -6.93 3.56 -0.71
C ARG A 246 -7.70 4.86 -0.98
N ASP A 247 -8.09 5.07 -2.24
CA ASP A 247 -8.84 6.25 -2.68
C ASP A 247 -10.19 6.38 -1.95
N ASP A 248 -10.97 5.30 -1.94
CA ASP A 248 -12.26 5.28 -1.25
C ASP A 248 -12.13 5.40 0.28
N LEU A 249 -11.15 4.71 0.87
CA LEU A 249 -10.89 4.78 2.31
C LEU A 249 -10.47 6.18 2.73
N TYR A 250 -9.55 6.82 1.99
CA TYR A 250 -9.12 8.18 2.26
C TYR A 250 -10.32 9.12 2.27
N ARG A 251 -11.16 9.07 1.23
CA ARG A 251 -12.36 9.89 1.14
C ARG A 251 -13.25 9.70 2.37
N VAL A 252 -13.53 8.46 2.78
CA VAL A 252 -14.37 8.20 3.96
C VAL A 252 -13.76 8.74 5.26
N LEU A 253 -12.44 8.60 5.44
CA LEU A 253 -11.75 9.05 6.65
C LEU A 253 -11.59 10.58 6.73
N THR A 254 -11.55 11.26 5.58
CA THR A 254 -11.41 12.72 5.50
C THR A 254 -12.71 13.45 5.24
N THR A 255 -13.83 12.73 5.06
CA THR A 255 -15.15 13.35 4.90
C THR A 255 -15.60 13.96 6.23
N THR A 256 -15.18 15.20 6.48
CA THR A 256 -15.91 16.15 7.32
C THR A 256 -17.23 16.49 6.62
N PRO A 257 -18.28 16.96 7.33
CA PRO A 257 -19.49 17.44 6.66
C PRO A 257 -19.10 18.51 5.65
N VAL A 258 -19.18 18.19 4.35
CA VAL A 258 -18.77 19.10 3.29
C VAL A 258 -19.76 20.25 3.30
N THR A 259 -19.33 21.41 3.80
CA THR A 259 -20.02 22.67 3.54
C THR A 259 -19.70 23.06 2.11
N PHE A 260 -20.66 22.82 1.21
CA PHE A 260 -20.51 23.24 -0.18
C PHE A 260 -20.47 24.76 -0.26
N SER A 261 -19.48 25.31 -0.95
CA SER A 261 -19.37 26.75 -1.19
C SER A 261 -20.47 27.26 -2.13
N SER A 262 -21.00 26.38 -3.00
CA SER A 262 -22.03 26.72 -3.98
C SER A 262 -22.97 25.54 -4.28
N ARG A 263 -24.13 25.86 -4.89
CA ARG A 263 -25.07 24.84 -5.41
C ARG A 263 -24.46 24.05 -6.57
N ASP A 264 -23.59 24.66 -7.36
CA ASP A 264 -22.93 24.01 -8.48
C ASP A 264 -21.93 22.97 -7.97
N GLN A 265 -21.17 23.28 -6.91
CA GLN A 265 -20.32 22.32 -6.23
C GLN A 265 -21.14 21.13 -5.71
N GLN A 266 -22.22 21.40 -4.98
CA GLN A 266 -23.10 20.34 -4.47
C GLN A 266 -23.64 19.45 -5.59
N ARG A 267 -24.00 20.03 -6.74
CA ARG A 267 -24.46 19.29 -7.90
C ARG A 267 -23.35 18.42 -8.48
N VAL A 268 -22.14 18.94 -8.66
CA VAL A 268 -20.99 18.20 -9.21
C VAL A 268 -20.58 17.05 -8.30
N ILE A 269 -20.50 17.29 -6.99
CA ILE A 269 -20.21 16.23 -6.02
C ILE A 269 -21.33 15.20 -5.97
N GLY A 270 -22.59 15.65 -6.06
CA GLY A 270 -23.74 14.77 -6.21
C GLY A 270 -23.64 13.86 -7.44
N LEU A 271 -23.25 14.42 -8.60
CA LEU A 271 -23.02 13.66 -9.83
C LEU A 271 -21.95 12.59 -9.64
N LEU A 272 -20.77 12.98 -9.13
CA LEU A 272 -19.65 12.07 -8.85
C LEU A 272 -19.97 11.00 -7.78
N SER A 273 -21.03 11.21 -7.00
CA SER A 273 -21.48 10.25 -5.98
C SER A 273 -22.55 9.27 -6.48
N LEU A 274 -23.20 9.53 -7.63
CA LEU A 274 -24.28 8.68 -8.16
C LEU A 274 -23.77 7.34 -8.72
N GLY A 275 -22.53 7.30 -9.19
CA GLY A 275 -21.93 6.12 -9.80
C GLY A 275 -20.73 6.50 -10.67
N THR A 276 -19.99 5.49 -11.13
CA THR A 276 -18.70 5.68 -11.82
C THR A 276 -18.81 5.87 -13.33
N GLU A 277 -19.99 5.61 -13.89
CA GLU A 277 -20.33 5.85 -15.29
C GLU A 277 -21.09 7.18 -15.42
N LEU A 278 -20.35 8.23 -15.74
CA LEU A 278 -20.90 9.53 -16.11
C LEU A 278 -20.91 9.69 -17.63
N THR A 279 -21.98 10.28 -18.15
CA THR A 279 -22.10 10.70 -19.55
C THR A 279 -21.15 11.87 -19.85
N ASP A 280 -20.79 12.06 -21.13
CA ASP A 280 -19.93 13.18 -21.55
C ASP A 280 -20.46 14.54 -21.08
N HIS A 281 -21.78 14.78 -21.17
CA HIS A 281 -22.42 16.01 -20.65
C HIS A 281 -22.29 16.18 -19.13
N GLN A 282 -22.28 15.07 -18.37
CA GLN A 282 -22.02 15.14 -16.92
C GLN A 282 -20.55 15.48 -16.66
N TRP A 283 -19.62 14.96 -17.45
CA TRP A 283 -18.21 15.35 -17.39
C TRP A 283 -17.99 16.81 -17.77
N ASP A 284 -18.67 17.33 -18.80
CA ASP A 284 -18.63 18.75 -19.15
C ASP A 284 -19.05 19.63 -17.97
N SER A 285 -20.04 19.18 -17.18
CA SER A 285 -20.45 19.89 -15.96
C SER A 285 -19.35 19.89 -14.88
N VAL A 286 -18.59 18.80 -14.77
CA VAL A 286 -17.43 18.69 -13.86
C VAL A 286 -16.32 19.64 -14.30
N PHE A 287 -15.93 19.61 -15.58
CA PHE A 287 -14.92 20.50 -16.14
C PHE A 287 -15.30 21.97 -16.02
N PHE A 288 -16.54 22.32 -16.37
CA PHE A 288 -17.04 23.69 -16.26
C PHE A 288 -16.96 24.22 -14.83
N TYR A 289 -17.22 23.38 -13.83
CA TYR A 289 -17.05 23.78 -12.43
C TYR A 289 -15.57 23.95 -12.06
N LEU A 290 -14.73 22.99 -12.43
CA LEU A 290 -13.28 23.01 -12.18
C LEU A 290 -12.59 24.24 -12.79
N GLU A 291 -12.96 24.64 -14.00
CA GLU A 291 -12.42 25.84 -14.67
C GLU A 291 -12.86 27.17 -14.01
N ARG A 292 -13.90 27.14 -13.18
CA ARG A 292 -14.49 28.31 -12.52
C ARG A 292 -14.29 28.33 -11.02
N ALA A 293 -13.65 27.30 -10.46
CA ALA A 293 -13.38 27.21 -9.04
C ALA A 293 -12.53 28.43 -8.59
N GLU A 294 -12.97 29.10 -7.53
CA GLU A 294 -12.34 30.35 -7.08
C GLU A 294 -11.10 30.12 -6.20
N ASN A 295 -10.95 28.90 -5.68
CA ASN A 295 -9.88 28.55 -4.75
C ASN A 295 -9.52 27.05 -4.81
N ASN A 296 -8.34 26.70 -4.32
CA ASN A 296 -7.80 25.34 -4.34
C ASN A 296 -8.65 24.35 -3.52
N ALA A 297 -9.30 24.79 -2.43
CA ALA A 297 -10.12 23.90 -1.62
C ALA A 297 -11.35 23.39 -2.40
N GLU A 298 -11.93 24.20 -3.26
CA GLU A 298 -13.01 23.76 -4.15
C GLU A 298 -12.56 22.72 -5.17
N ILE A 299 -11.37 22.91 -5.73
CA ILE A 299 -10.73 21.97 -6.66
C ILE A 299 -10.44 20.65 -5.94
N ASP A 300 -9.86 20.71 -4.74
CA ASP A 300 -9.48 19.55 -3.96
C ASP A 300 -10.68 18.65 -3.63
N ILE A 301 -11.83 19.24 -3.27
CA ILE A 301 -13.07 18.50 -3.00
C ILE A 301 -13.53 17.73 -4.24
N VAL A 302 -13.46 18.36 -5.42
CA VAL A 302 -13.85 17.71 -6.68
C VAL A 302 -12.85 16.63 -7.08
N LEU A 303 -11.55 16.91 -7.01
CA LEU A 303 -10.50 15.93 -7.31
C LEU A 303 -10.57 14.71 -6.38
N ALA A 304 -10.85 14.93 -5.08
CA ALA A 304 -11.03 13.86 -4.12
C ALA A 304 -12.27 13.01 -4.43
N SER A 305 -13.30 13.61 -5.03
CA SER A 305 -14.55 12.92 -5.41
C SER A 305 -14.43 12.17 -6.74
N ILE A 306 -13.50 12.55 -7.62
CA ILE A 306 -13.18 11.80 -8.84
C ILE A 306 -12.39 10.55 -8.46
N THR A 307 -13.05 9.41 -8.40
CA THR A 307 -12.41 8.15 -7.99
C THR A 307 -11.57 7.50 -9.09
N ILE A 308 -10.70 6.56 -8.72
CA ILE A 308 -9.96 5.70 -9.65
C ILE A 308 -10.89 4.94 -10.62
N GLU A 309 -12.07 4.54 -10.16
CA GLU A 309 -13.06 3.89 -11.02
C GLU A 309 -13.61 4.87 -12.07
N HIS A 310 -13.90 6.13 -11.71
CA HIS A 310 -14.27 7.16 -12.69
C HIS A 310 -13.20 7.34 -13.77
N ILE A 311 -11.92 7.45 -13.36
CA ILE A 311 -10.79 7.64 -14.28
C ILE A 311 -10.68 6.44 -15.24
N ASN A 312 -10.83 5.21 -14.73
CA ASN A 312 -10.78 4.01 -15.56
C ASN A 312 -11.95 3.91 -16.53
N THR A 313 -13.16 4.27 -16.10
CA THR A 313 -14.33 4.35 -16.98
C THR A 313 -14.12 5.38 -18.08
N LEU A 314 -13.63 6.57 -17.72
CA LEU A 314 -13.36 7.65 -18.66
C LEU A 314 -12.32 7.25 -19.71
N LYS A 315 -11.24 6.60 -19.27
CA LYS A 315 -10.20 6.05 -20.14
C LYS A 315 -10.76 5.10 -21.20
N ASN A 316 -11.70 4.23 -20.81
CA ASN A 316 -12.25 3.22 -21.70
C ASN A 316 -13.34 3.76 -22.62
N ASN A 317 -14.14 4.72 -22.14
CA ASN A 317 -15.34 5.16 -22.83
C ASN A 317 -15.14 6.47 -23.62
N SER A 318 -14.33 7.40 -23.10
CA SER A 318 -14.12 8.74 -23.69
C SER A 318 -12.64 9.17 -23.58
N PRO A 319 -11.74 8.66 -24.44
CA PRO A 319 -10.30 8.92 -24.37
C PRO A 319 -9.90 10.41 -24.45
N GLU A 320 -10.69 11.23 -25.16
CA GLU A 320 -10.46 12.67 -25.26
C GLU A 320 -10.69 13.38 -23.92
N LEU A 321 -11.79 13.05 -23.23
CA LEU A 321 -12.07 13.57 -21.89
C LEU A 321 -11.06 13.04 -20.86
N PHE A 322 -10.61 11.78 -21.01
CA PHE A 322 -9.52 11.25 -20.19
C PHE A 322 -8.23 12.06 -20.36
N ALA A 323 -7.87 12.41 -21.60
CA ALA A 323 -6.70 13.23 -21.88
C ALA A 323 -6.84 14.64 -21.26
N ALA A 324 -8.00 15.29 -21.45
CA ALA A 324 -8.27 16.60 -20.88
C ALA A 324 -8.23 16.60 -19.35
N LEU A 325 -8.83 15.58 -18.71
CA LEU A 325 -8.81 15.44 -17.26
C LEU A 325 -7.39 15.22 -16.74
N GLY A 326 -6.60 14.38 -17.42
CA GLY A 326 -5.23 14.10 -17.02
C GLY A 326 -4.30 15.32 -17.17
N ASP A 327 -4.49 16.14 -18.20
CA ASP A 327 -3.73 17.38 -18.36
C ASP A 327 -4.08 18.37 -17.24
N TYR A 328 -5.38 18.60 -17.00
CA TYR A 328 -5.86 19.45 -15.91
C TYR A 328 -5.36 18.97 -14.54
N PHE A 329 -5.44 17.66 -14.29
CA PHE A 329 -4.95 17.02 -13.06
C PHE A 329 -3.44 17.24 -12.87
N SER A 330 -2.65 17.06 -13.93
CA SER A 330 -1.19 17.25 -13.87
C SER A 330 -0.80 18.72 -13.61
N ASP A 331 -1.55 19.66 -14.16
CA ASP A 331 -1.31 21.10 -13.97
C ASP A 331 -1.62 21.54 -12.54
N ILE A 332 -2.73 21.06 -11.97
CA ILE A 332 -3.06 21.34 -10.56
C ILE A 332 -1.99 20.75 -9.65
N MET A 333 -1.58 19.50 -9.87
CA MET A 333 -0.60 18.86 -8.99
C MET A 333 0.76 19.60 -8.97
N LEU A 334 1.11 20.29 -10.06
CA LEU A 334 2.29 21.15 -10.12
C LEU A 334 2.10 22.50 -9.43
N ALA A 335 0.87 23.03 -9.45
CA ALA A 335 0.57 24.39 -9.02
C ALA A 335 0.30 24.54 -7.52
N GLN A 336 -0.05 23.47 -6.81
CA GLN A 336 -0.47 23.55 -5.41
C GLN A 336 0.10 22.45 -4.51
N SER A 337 0.09 22.70 -3.20
CA SER A 337 0.42 21.72 -2.16
C SER A 337 -0.83 20.98 -1.69
N PHE A 338 -0.66 19.75 -1.20
CA PHE A 338 -1.74 18.92 -0.69
C PHE A 338 -1.41 18.36 0.68
N ASP A 339 -2.46 17.98 1.41
CA ASP A 339 -2.30 17.31 2.70
C ASP A 339 -1.54 16.00 2.57
N PHE A 340 -0.84 15.65 3.65
CA PHE A 340 0.04 14.49 3.74
C PHE A 340 -0.66 13.24 3.17
N ASP A 341 -1.75 12.78 3.78
CA ASP A 341 -2.48 11.56 3.40
C ASP A 341 -3.06 11.59 1.97
N TYR A 342 -3.35 12.77 1.44
CA TYR A 342 -3.91 12.89 0.09
C TYR A 342 -2.87 12.61 -1.01
N CYS A 343 -1.59 12.84 -0.72
CA CYS A 343 -0.50 12.67 -1.68
C CYS A 343 -0.45 11.24 -2.27
N ASP A 344 -0.73 10.22 -1.45
CA ASP A 344 -0.71 8.83 -1.87
C ASP A 344 -1.90 8.50 -2.80
N VAL A 345 -3.06 9.11 -2.54
CA VAL A 345 -4.24 9.02 -3.41
C VAL A 345 -3.97 9.68 -4.76
N LEU A 346 -3.42 10.90 -4.74
CA LEU A 346 -3.05 11.63 -5.95
C LEU A 346 -2.01 10.86 -6.78
N ALA A 347 -0.99 10.28 -6.15
CA ALA A 347 -0.01 9.45 -6.84
C ALA A 347 -0.64 8.20 -7.48
N SER A 348 -1.61 7.59 -6.80
CA SER A 348 -2.36 6.44 -7.33
C SER A 348 -3.18 6.81 -8.57
N LYS A 349 -3.86 7.98 -8.55
CA LYS A 349 -4.59 8.51 -9.71
C LYS A 349 -3.65 8.92 -10.86
N ALA A 350 -2.58 9.65 -10.52
CA ALA A 350 -1.53 10.08 -11.44
C ALA A 350 -0.91 8.91 -12.21
N LYS A 351 -0.73 7.75 -11.56
CA LYS A 351 -0.20 6.56 -12.21
C LYS A 351 -1.08 6.09 -13.39
N ILE A 352 -2.41 6.18 -13.27
CA ILE A 352 -3.33 5.79 -14.35
C ILE A 352 -3.16 6.74 -15.55
N PHE A 353 -3.11 8.04 -15.30
CA PHE A 353 -2.82 9.03 -16.33
C PHE A 353 -1.43 8.85 -16.94
N PHE A 354 -0.42 8.50 -16.14
CA PHE A 354 0.93 8.23 -16.64
C PHE A 354 0.99 6.99 -17.53
N ASP A 355 0.30 5.91 -17.16
CA ASP A 355 0.34 4.66 -17.91
C ASP A 355 -0.30 4.84 -19.30
N PHE A 356 -1.42 5.57 -19.39
CA PHE A 356 -2.25 5.65 -20.60
C PHE A 356 -2.27 7.02 -21.31
N GLY A 357 -1.70 8.07 -20.71
CA GLY A 357 -1.73 9.44 -21.23
C GLY A 357 -0.68 9.74 -22.31
N GLY A 358 -0.75 10.96 -22.85
CA GLY A 358 0.22 11.46 -23.83
C GLY A 358 1.57 11.86 -23.22
N LEU A 359 2.60 12.06 -24.06
CA LEU A 359 3.96 12.38 -23.60
C LEU A 359 4.03 13.67 -22.76
N GLY A 360 3.26 14.70 -23.11
CA GLY A 360 3.21 15.97 -22.38
C GLY A 360 2.72 15.77 -20.94
N MET A 361 1.56 15.13 -20.80
CA MET A 361 0.97 14.73 -19.52
C MET A 361 1.94 13.89 -18.69
N LYS A 362 2.56 12.86 -19.28
CA LYS A 362 3.52 11.99 -18.57
C LYS A 362 4.70 12.78 -18.00
N ALA A 363 5.25 13.72 -18.77
CA ALA A 363 6.35 14.57 -18.31
C ALA A 363 5.92 15.47 -17.13
N LYS A 364 4.76 16.14 -17.24
CA LYS A 364 4.21 16.97 -16.15
C LYS A 364 3.97 16.16 -14.88
N LEU A 365 3.39 14.95 -15.00
CA LEU A 365 3.12 14.06 -13.87
C LEU A 365 4.40 13.61 -13.15
N ILE A 366 5.49 13.34 -13.88
CA ILE A 366 6.79 13.04 -13.25
C ILE A 366 7.25 14.22 -12.38
N LEU A 367 7.19 15.44 -12.91
CA LEU A 367 7.60 16.64 -12.17
C LEU A 367 6.69 16.92 -10.97
N ALA A 368 5.37 16.79 -11.15
CA ALA A 368 4.37 16.93 -10.11
C ALA A 368 4.64 15.98 -8.93
N LEU A 369 4.85 14.70 -9.24
CA LEU A 369 5.06 13.68 -8.22
C LEU A 369 6.45 13.79 -7.57
N LEU A 370 7.48 14.28 -8.30
CA LEU A 370 8.77 14.61 -7.69
C LEU A 370 8.61 15.73 -6.66
N GLU A 371 7.88 16.79 -7.00
CA GLU A 371 7.62 17.89 -6.08
C GLU A 371 6.85 17.39 -4.86
N LEU A 372 5.75 16.68 -5.09
CA LEU A 372 4.86 16.15 -4.05
C LEU A 372 5.57 15.17 -3.11
N GLY A 373 6.32 14.22 -3.66
CA GLY A 373 7.00 13.19 -2.89
C GLY A 373 8.10 13.76 -2.00
N THR A 374 8.97 14.59 -2.58
CA THR A 374 10.14 15.13 -1.87
C THR A 374 9.80 16.23 -0.88
N SER A 375 8.76 17.03 -1.12
CA SER A 375 8.35 18.10 -0.19
C SER A 375 7.80 17.56 1.14
N HIS A 376 7.22 16.35 1.11
CA HIS A 376 6.54 15.75 2.24
C HIS A 376 7.20 14.45 2.74
N ASN A 377 8.39 14.09 2.22
CA ASN A 377 9.06 12.79 2.46
C ASN A 377 8.10 11.60 2.24
N ARG A 378 7.25 11.66 1.20
CA ARG A 378 6.26 10.60 0.92
C ARG A 378 6.93 9.51 0.13
N TRP A 379 7.49 8.55 0.85
CA TRP A 379 8.17 7.39 0.26
C TRP A 379 7.33 6.65 -0.77
N TYR A 380 6.02 6.56 -0.59
CA TYR A 380 5.10 5.96 -1.56
C TYR A 380 5.10 6.73 -2.90
N VAL A 381 4.99 8.05 -2.83
CA VAL A 381 5.02 8.93 -4.02
C VAL A 381 6.41 8.92 -4.68
N GLU A 382 7.48 9.05 -3.90
CA GLU A 382 8.85 8.99 -4.43
C GLU A 382 9.14 7.64 -5.12
N ARG A 383 8.64 6.53 -4.57
CA ARG A 383 8.77 5.20 -5.19
C ARG A 383 7.93 5.06 -6.45
N THR A 384 6.75 5.68 -6.46
CA THR A 384 5.93 5.78 -7.68
C THR A 384 6.73 6.47 -8.78
N VAL A 385 7.38 7.61 -8.49
CA VAL A 385 8.27 8.29 -9.43
C VAL A 385 9.46 7.42 -9.84
N SER A 386 10.14 6.77 -8.90
CA SER A 386 11.26 5.86 -9.19
C SER A 386 10.88 4.83 -10.26
N SER A 387 9.68 4.24 -10.14
CA SER A 387 9.16 3.30 -11.15
C SER A 387 8.93 3.95 -12.52
N MET A 388 8.45 5.19 -12.56
CA MET A 388 8.23 5.95 -13.80
C MET A 388 9.56 6.31 -14.50
N LEU A 389 10.63 6.53 -13.72
CA LEU A 389 11.96 6.88 -14.23
C LEU A 389 12.75 5.69 -14.78
N THR A 390 12.43 4.45 -14.38
CA THR A 390 13.25 3.26 -14.66
C THR A 390 13.17 2.77 -16.11
N ASN A 391 12.09 3.03 -16.85
CA ASN A 391 11.87 2.51 -18.21
C ASN A 391 11.28 3.55 -19.17
N MET A 392 11.84 4.76 -19.20
CA MET A 392 11.33 5.83 -20.07
C MET A 392 11.70 5.62 -21.54
N SER A 393 10.75 5.90 -22.44
CA SER A 393 11.04 5.95 -23.87
C SER A 393 11.90 7.17 -24.23
N PRO A 394 12.70 7.14 -25.31
CA PRO A 394 13.49 8.28 -25.76
C PRO A 394 12.66 9.56 -25.93
N GLN A 395 11.44 9.45 -26.47
CA GLN A 395 10.55 10.58 -26.68
C GLN A 395 10.04 11.18 -25.36
N LEU A 396 9.81 10.34 -24.34
CA LEU A 396 9.42 10.81 -23.02
C LEU A 396 10.59 11.52 -22.34
N ILE A 397 11.82 11.02 -22.49
CA ILE A 397 13.03 11.67 -21.96
C ILE A 397 13.21 13.06 -22.58
N GLU A 398 13.10 13.19 -23.89
CA GLU A 398 13.20 14.47 -24.59
C GLU A 398 12.12 15.45 -24.13
N ARG A 399 10.87 14.98 -24.00
CA ARG A 399 9.76 15.80 -23.52
C ARG A 399 9.97 16.25 -22.08
N LEU A 400 10.40 15.36 -21.19
CA LEU A 400 10.69 15.66 -19.78
C LEU A 400 11.82 16.70 -19.67
N LEU A 401 12.90 16.54 -20.44
CA LEU A 401 13.99 17.52 -20.48
C LEU A 401 13.51 18.90 -20.97
N ALA A 402 12.61 18.93 -21.95
CA ALA A 402 12.02 20.19 -22.41
C ALA A 402 11.19 20.85 -21.29
N GLU A 403 10.36 20.06 -20.60
CA GLU A 403 9.51 20.53 -19.50
C GLU A 403 10.35 21.07 -18.32
N ILE A 404 11.42 20.37 -17.94
CA ILE A 404 12.36 20.81 -16.89
C ILE A 404 12.96 22.17 -17.24
N ARG A 405 13.38 22.36 -18.50
CA ARG A 405 13.94 23.65 -18.96
C ARG A 405 12.91 24.77 -18.96
N VAL A 406 11.69 24.50 -19.44
CA VAL A 406 10.61 25.51 -19.53
C VAL A 406 10.19 25.99 -18.15
N THR A 407 10.05 25.06 -17.20
CA THR A 407 9.61 25.35 -15.83
C THR A 407 10.74 25.74 -14.88
N SER A 408 12.01 25.64 -15.32
CA SER A 408 13.20 25.77 -14.46
C SER A 408 13.15 24.87 -13.22
N PHE A 409 12.59 23.66 -13.37
CA PHE A 409 12.38 22.73 -12.27
C PHE A 409 13.72 22.23 -11.69
N ASN A 410 13.85 22.22 -10.36
CA ASN A 410 15.06 21.75 -9.67
C ASN A 410 15.15 20.20 -9.66
N PHE A 411 15.30 19.60 -10.83
CA PHE A 411 15.31 18.14 -10.99
C PHE A 411 16.46 17.48 -10.21
N SER A 412 17.68 18.03 -10.28
CA SER A 412 18.86 17.51 -9.57
C SER A 412 18.63 17.42 -8.05
N GLY A 413 18.15 18.51 -7.43
CA GLY A 413 17.88 18.52 -5.99
C GLY A 413 16.84 17.48 -5.56
N LYS A 414 15.82 17.25 -6.40
CA LYS A 414 14.76 16.27 -6.13
C LYS A 414 15.27 14.83 -6.25
N ILE A 415 16.14 14.53 -7.21
CA ILE A 415 16.80 13.21 -7.30
C ILE A 415 17.72 12.98 -6.11
N ILE A 416 18.53 13.97 -5.72
CA ILE A 416 19.41 13.87 -4.53
C ILE A 416 18.59 13.58 -3.26
N HIS A 417 17.44 14.23 -3.12
CA HIS A 417 16.52 13.94 -2.02
C HIS A 417 16.07 12.48 -2.01
N MET A 418 15.65 11.92 -3.16
CA MET A 418 15.24 10.52 -3.24
C MET A 418 16.35 9.53 -2.88
N GLU A 419 17.62 9.86 -3.16
CA GLU A 419 18.74 9.01 -2.73
C GLU A 419 18.87 8.95 -1.21
N GLN A 420 18.64 10.07 -0.53
CA GLN A 420 18.70 10.17 0.93
C GLN A 420 17.45 9.57 1.58
N SER A 421 16.28 9.83 0.99
CA SER A 421 14.96 9.50 1.53
C SER A 421 14.61 8.01 1.35
N ILE A 422 14.75 7.49 0.12
CA ILE A 422 14.36 6.11 -0.22
C ILE A 422 15.51 5.23 -0.71
N GLY A 423 16.75 5.73 -0.69
CA GLY A 423 17.90 5.00 -1.21
C GLY A 423 17.87 4.84 -2.73
N TYR A 424 17.24 5.78 -3.45
CA TYR A 424 17.20 5.75 -4.92
C TYR A 424 18.63 5.71 -5.51
N ASN A 425 18.86 4.87 -6.51
CA ASN A 425 20.14 4.82 -7.20
C ASN A 425 20.08 5.67 -8.47
N ARG A 426 20.63 6.88 -8.46
CA ARG A 426 20.56 7.78 -9.63
C ARG A 426 21.19 7.19 -10.91
N GLN A 427 22.07 6.19 -10.80
CA GLN A 427 22.71 5.55 -11.95
C GLN A 427 21.73 4.77 -12.84
N VAL A 428 20.52 4.49 -12.35
CA VAL A 428 19.44 3.88 -13.16
C VAL A 428 18.78 4.89 -14.10
N LEU A 429 19.05 6.20 -13.95
CA LEU A 429 18.50 7.22 -14.85
C LEU A 429 19.08 7.08 -16.26
N PRO A 430 18.29 7.39 -17.30
CA PRO A 430 18.80 7.56 -18.65
C PRO A 430 19.91 8.62 -18.68
N GLN A 431 20.94 8.36 -19.51
CA GLN A 431 22.16 9.19 -19.54
C GLN A 431 21.88 10.68 -19.76
N GLN A 432 20.85 11.03 -20.56
CA GLN A 432 20.51 12.45 -20.80
C GLN A 432 19.99 13.16 -19.54
N LEU A 433 19.26 12.45 -18.68
CA LEU A 433 18.76 12.99 -17.41
C LEU A 433 19.86 12.98 -16.35
N LEU A 434 20.72 11.95 -16.34
CA LEU A 434 21.88 11.92 -15.45
C LEU A 434 22.82 13.11 -15.70
N GLY A 435 22.93 13.59 -16.94
CA GLY A 435 23.74 14.77 -17.27
C GLY A 435 23.25 16.10 -16.70
N ILE A 436 22.03 16.16 -16.15
CA ILE A 436 21.47 17.36 -15.49
C ILE A 436 21.26 17.17 -13.97
N VAL A 437 21.66 16.03 -13.42
CA VAL A 437 21.64 15.71 -11.99
C VAL A 437 23.03 15.92 -11.43
#